data_AF-A0A970KCM0-F1
#
_entry.id   AF-A0A970KCM0-F1
#
_cell.length_a   1.000
_cell.length_b   1.000
_cell.length_c   1.000
_cell.angle_alpha   90.00
_cell.angle_beta   90.00
_cell.angle_gamma   90.00
#
_symmetry.space_group_name_H-M   'P 1'
#
loop_
_entity.id
_entity.type
_entity.pdbx_description
1 polymer ?
#
loop_
_entity_poly.entity_id
_entity_poly.type
_entity_poly.pdbx_seq_one_letter_code
_entity_poly.pdbx_strand_id
1 'polypeptide(L)'
;MANYYKILGVSQDASQESIKKAFRRKAKILHPDVNQGRSNPQYLEVTEAYQVLSDIEKRRLYDLRLAYGAPLARVFYQQSAARDYYRAYYVARQSEAMEEPPSRFERILDRLMFLSLLVVGMFALVFGISRLWEEPIEGVNPLNGIVLGLVLTSLLVAGWIKWNKLSE
;
A
#
# COMPACT_ATOMS: atom_id res chain seq x y z
N MET A 1 -3.57 -10.08 28.50
CA MET A 1 -3.51 -10.92 27.29
C MET A 1 -4.92 -11.19 26.81
N ALA A 2 -5.30 -10.81 25.60
CA ALA A 2 -6.61 -11.16 25.05
C ALA A 2 -6.63 -12.67 24.73
N ASN A 3 -7.69 -13.35 25.15
CA ASN A 3 -7.84 -14.79 24.94
C ASN A 3 -8.42 -15.05 23.53
N TYR A 4 -7.78 -15.88 22.70
CA TYR A 4 -8.26 -16.24 21.34
C TYR A 4 -9.70 -16.74 21.32
N TYR A 5 -10.15 -17.45 22.36
CA TYR A 5 -11.55 -17.87 22.50
C TYR A 5 -12.50 -16.67 22.62
N LYS A 6 -12.11 -15.64 23.39
CA LYS A 6 -12.86 -14.38 23.49
C LYS A 6 -12.85 -13.58 22.19
N ILE A 7 -11.73 -13.57 21.48
CA ILE A 7 -11.60 -12.90 20.17
C ILE A 7 -12.55 -13.51 19.15
N LEU A 8 -12.65 -14.84 19.10
CA LEU A 8 -13.61 -15.53 18.24
C LEU A 8 -15.06 -15.51 18.78
N GLY A 9 -15.25 -15.23 20.07
CA GLY A 9 -16.55 -15.24 20.74
C GLY A 9 -17.09 -16.66 20.93
N VAL A 10 -16.21 -17.61 21.23
CA VAL A 10 -16.55 -19.02 21.45
C VAL A 10 -16.06 -19.47 22.83
N SER A 11 -16.64 -20.55 23.36
CA SER A 11 -16.19 -21.17 24.62
C SER A 11 -14.82 -21.86 24.43
N GLN A 12 -14.10 -22.09 25.53
CA GLN A 12 -12.87 -22.89 25.53
C GLN A 12 -13.12 -24.35 25.13
N ASP A 13 -14.32 -24.87 25.42
CA ASP A 13 -14.74 -26.24 25.06
C ASP A 13 -15.33 -26.33 23.64
N ALA A 14 -15.23 -25.25 22.87
CA ALA A 14 -15.77 -25.17 21.52
C ALA A 14 -15.17 -26.26 20.60
N SER A 15 -16.05 -26.94 19.86
CA SER A 15 -15.63 -27.90 18.81
C SER A 15 -14.97 -27.16 17.64
N GLN A 16 -14.15 -27.87 16.86
CA GLN A 16 -13.48 -27.29 15.69
C GLN A 16 -14.47 -26.69 14.67
N GLU A 17 -15.63 -27.32 14.50
CA GLU A 17 -16.69 -26.80 13.64
C GLU A 17 -17.25 -25.46 14.14
N SER A 18 -17.43 -25.32 15.46
CA SER A 18 -17.94 -24.08 16.05
C SER A 18 -16.93 -22.94 15.92
N ILE A 19 -15.63 -23.22 16.08
CA ILE A 19 -14.51 -22.28 15.85
C ILE A 19 -14.51 -21.81 14.40
N LYS A 20 -14.59 -22.74 13.44
CA LYS A 20 -14.65 -22.44 12.00
C LYS A 20 -15.88 -21.62 11.62
N LYS A 21 -17.04 -21.94 12.20
CA LYS A 21 -18.29 -21.19 11.97
C LYS A 21 -18.21 -19.78 12.54
N ALA A 22 -17.64 -19.60 13.73
CA ALA A 22 -17.44 -18.29 14.35
C ALA A 22 -16.47 -17.42 13.54
N PHE A 23 -15.34 -18.00 13.11
CA PHE A 23 -14.38 -17.33 12.23
C PHE A 23 -15.05 -16.85 10.94
N ARG A 24 -15.77 -17.73 10.22
CA ARG A 24 -16.45 -17.36 8.96
C ARG A 24 -17.42 -16.19 9.13
N ARG A 25 -18.19 -16.16 10.23
CA ARG A 25 -19.12 -15.06 10.53
C ARG A 25 -18.36 -13.74 10.74
N LYS A 26 -17.32 -13.75 11.57
CA LYS A 26 -16.52 -12.55 11.87
C LYS A 26 -15.72 -12.07 10.65
N ALA A 27 -15.11 -12.99 9.90
CA ALA A 27 -14.37 -12.68 8.69
C ALA A 27 -15.25 -11.98 7.65
N LYS A 28 -16.50 -12.42 7.46
CA LYS A 28 -17.43 -11.77 6.52
C LYS A 28 -17.78 -10.33 6.93
N ILE A 29 -17.91 -10.06 8.23
CA ILE A 29 -18.25 -8.73 8.76
C ILE A 29 -17.04 -7.78 8.72
N LEU A 30 -15.85 -8.33 8.97
CA LEU A 30 -14.61 -7.56 9.11
C LEU A 30 -13.81 -7.46 7.80
N HIS A 31 -14.28 -8.08 6.71
CA HIS A 31 -13.59 -8.09 5.43
C HIS A 31 -13.47 -6.66 4.85
N PRO A 32 -12.31 -6.27 4.28
CA PRO A 32 -12.12 -4.94 3.69
C PRO A 32 -13.12 -4.62 2.58
N ASP A 33 -13.57 -5.61 1.81
CA ASP A 33 -14.61 -5.42 0.76
C ASP A 33 -15.94 -4.89 1.33
N VAL A 34 -16.26 -5.22 2.58
CA VAL A 34 -17.50 -4.75 3.24
C VAL A 34 -17.29 -3.38 3.89
N ASN A 35 -16.05 -3.04 4.25
CA ASN A 35 -15.68 -1.79 4.93
C ASN A 35 -15.06 -0.75 3.97
N GLN A 36 -15.50 -0.73 2.71
CA GLN A 36 -15.07 0.27 1.72
C GLN A 36 -13.53 0.36 1.58
N GLY A 37 -12.85 -0.79 1.63
CA GLY A 37 -11.38 -0.88 1.53
C GLY A 37 -10.63 -0.66 2.85
N ARG A 38 -11.30 -0.26 3.93
CA ARG A 38 -10.66 -0.12 5.26
C ARG A 38 -10.57 -1.47 5.95
N SER A 39 -9.35 -2.00 6.08
CA SER A 39 -9.10 -3.20 6.87
C SER A 39 -9.36 -2.92 8.35
N ASN A 40 -10.26 -3.68 8.99
CA ASN A 40 -10.50 -3.54 10.42
C ASN A 40 -9.35 -4.23 11.19
N PRO A 41 -8.67 -3.57 12.15
CA PRO A 41 -7.59 -4.19 12.92
C PRO A 41 -8.03 -5.49 13.64
N GLN A 42 -9.32 -5.62 13.98
CA GLN A 42 -9.88 -6.83 14.58
C GLN A 42 -9.90 -8.03 13.62
N TYR A 43 -9.85 -7.81 12.30
CA TYR A 43 -9.75 -8.90 11.31
C TYR A 43 -8.46 -9.71 11.49
N LEU A 44 -7.36 -9.01 11.78
CA LEU A 44 -6.06 -9.63 12.01
C LEU A 44 -6.11 -10.51 13.26
N GLU A 45 -6.66 -9.99 14.36
CA GLU A 45 -6.81 -10.71 15.63
C GLU A 45 -7.69 -11.96 15.48
N VAL A 46 -8.79 -11.85 14.74
CA VAL A 46 -9.72 -12.96 14.45
C VAL A 46 -9.06 -14.04 13.59
N THR A 47 -8.27 -13.64 12.60
CA THR A 47 -7.53 -14.57 11.73
C THR A 47 -6.44 -15.28 12.52
N GLU A 48 -5.71 -14.57 13.36
CA GLU A 48 -4.69 -15.16 14.25
C GLU A 48 -5.32 -16.17 15.21
N ALA A 49 -6.41 -15.78 15.88
CA ALA A 49 -7.13 -16.66 16.80
C ALA A 49 -7.60 -17.94 16.09
N TYR A 50 -8.11 -17.83 14.86
CA TYR A 50 -8.50 -19.00 14.08
C TYR A 50 -7.30 -19.88 13.73
N GLN A 51 -6.17 -19.33 13.25
CA GLN A 51 -4.99 -20.11 12.88
C GLN A 51 -4.40 -20.94 14.04
N VAL A 52 -4.47 -20.41 15.26
CA VAL A 52 -4.01 -21.12 16.46
C VAL A 52 -5.04 -22.14 16.93
N LEU A 53 -6.32 -21.79 16.95
CA LEU A 53 -7.37 -22.66 17.49
C LEU A 53 -7.84 -23.75 16.52
N SER A 54 -7.67 -23.56 15.20
CA SER A 54 -8.07 -24.51 14.16
C SER A 54 -7.19 -25.74 14.09
N ASP A 55 -5.93 -25.62 14.53
CA ASP A 55 -4.95 -26.70 14.55
C ASP A 55 -4.91 -27.31 15.96
N ILE A 56 -5.05 -28.63 16.03
CA ILE A 56 -5.15 -29.37 17.31
C ILE A 56 -3.88 -29.20 18.13
N GLU A 57 -2.71 -29.29 17.50
CA GLU A 57 -1.41 -29.17 18.18
C GLU A 57 -1.20 -27.74 18.68
N LYS A 58 -1.51 -26.75 17.85
CA LYS A 58 -1.39 -25.33 18.23
C LYS A 58 -2.37 -24.94 19.34
N ARG A 59 -3.60 -25.45 19.28
CA ARG A 59 -4.61 -25.25 20.33
C ARG A 59 -4.14 -25.83 21.64
N ARG A 60 -3.63 -27.07 21.64
CA ARG A 60 -3.11 -27.72 22.84
C ARG A 60 -1.97 -26.91 23.46
N LEU A 61 -1.02 -26.45 22.64
CA LEU A 61 0.08 -25.61 23.11
C LEU A 61 -0.43 -24.28 23.68
N TYR A 62 -1.41 -23.65 23.02
CA TYR A 62 -2.04 -22.43 23.51
C TYR A 62 -2.76 -22.64 24.85
N ASP A 63 -3.49 -23.75 25.01
CA ASP A 63 -4.19 -24.10 26.24
C ASP A 63 -3.21 -24.38 27.38
N LEU A 64 -2.10 -25.09 27.10
CA LEU A 64 -1.01 -25.30 28.05
C LEU A 64 -0.37 -23.98 28.49
N ARG A 65 -0.17 -23.04 27.56
CA ARG A 65 0.32 -21.69 27.89
C ARG A 65 -0.65 -20.96 28.81
N LEU A 66 -1.95 -21.09 28.57
CA LEU A 66 -2.99 -20.42 29.34
C LEU A 66 -3.11 -21.00 30.77
N ALA A 67 -2.91 -22.31 30.91
CA ALA A 67 -2.99 -23.03 32.20
C ALA A 67 -1.74 -22.84 33.08
N TYR A 68 -0.54 -22.87 32.50
CA TYR A 68 0.72 -22.92 33.28
C TYR A 68 1.49 -21.59 33.38
N GLY A 69 0.98 -20.49 32.81
CA GLY A 69 1.59 -19.17 33.01
C GLY A 69 3.09 -19.10 32.67
N ALA A 70 3.48 -19.70 31.54
CA ALA A 70 4.80 -19.73 30.89
C ALA A 70 6.08 -19.72 31.76
N PRO A 71 6.90 -20.79 31.63
CA PRO A 71 8.22 -20.62 31.03
C PRO A 71 8.47 -21.59 29.85
N LEU A 72 7.49 -21.77 28.96
CA LEU A 72 7.67 -22.53 27.70
C LEU A 72 8.03 -21.64 26.50
N ALA A 73 8.41 -20.38 26.73
CA ALA A 73 8.67 -19.38 25.69
C ALA A 73 9.57 -19.92 24.55
N ARG A 74 10.57 -20.75 24.87
CA ARG A 74 11.49 -21.38 23.89
C ARG A 74 10.81 -22.25 22.83
N VAL A 75 9.70 -22.93 23.15
CA VAL A 75 8.97 -23.76 22.16
C VAL A 75 8.09 -22.91 21.24
N PHE A 76 7.65 -21.74 21.70
CA PHE A 76 6.77 -20.85 20.92
C PHE A 76 7.53 -19.87 20.01
N TYR A 77 8.83 -19.65 20.22
CA TYR A 77 9.65 -18.72 19.42
C TYR A 77 9.69 -19.07 17.93
N GLN A 78 9.47 -20.33 17.56
CA GLN A 78 9.52 -20.74 16.16
C GLN A 78 8.24 -20.43 15.36
N GLN A 79 7.15 -20.00 16.02
CA GLN A 79 5.85 -19.77 15.38
C GLN A 79 5.47 -18.29 15.25
N SER A 80 6.27 -17.35 15.78
CA SER A 80 6.01 -15.90 15.70
C SER A 80 6.32 -15.28 14.33
N ALA A 81 7.14 -15.94 13.49
CA ALA A 81 7.49 -15.42 12.17
C ALA A 81 6.27 -15.21 11.26
N ALA A 82 5.26 -16.08 11.34
CA ALA A 82 4.02 -15.91 10.59
C ALA A 82 3.20 -14.71 11.08
N ARG A 83 3.22 -14.44 12.39
CA ARG A 83 2.53 -13.30 13.00
C ARG A 83 3.15 -11.98 12.54
N ASP A 84 4.47 -11.90 12.57
CA ASP A 84 5.21 -10.71 12.15
C ASP A 84 5.05 -10.48 10.64
N TYR A 85 5.06 -11.55 9.83
CA TYR A 85 4.78 -11.50 8.39
C TYR A 85 3.38 -10.98 8.07
N TYR A 86 2.33 -11.58 8.64
CA TYR A 86 0.96 -11.12 8.37
C TYR A 86 0.73 -9.70 8.90
N ARG A 87 1.26 -9.36 10.06
CA ARG A 87 1.13 -8.00 10.61
C ARG A 87 1.80 -6.97 9.71
N ALA A 88 3.02 -7.24 9.24
CA ALA A 88 3.70 -6.38 8.28
C ALA A 88 2.91 -6.26 6.96
N TYR A 89 2.41 -7.39 6.43
CA TYR A 89 1.62 -7.42 5.20
C TYR A 89 0.35 -6.56 5.29
N TYR A 90 -0.44 -6.71 6.36
CA TYR A 90 -1.68 -5.94 6.51
C TYR A 90 -1.42 -4.47 6.86
N VAL A 91 -0.37 -4.17 7.61
CA VAL A 91 0.01 -2.77 7.91
C VAL A 91 0.48 -2.07 6.64
N ALA A 92 1.34 -2.69 5.82
CA ALA A 92 1.81 -2.14 4.56
C ALA A 92 0.65 -1.91 3.57
N ARG A 93 -0.24 -2.89 3.45
CA ARG A 93 -1.42 -2.78 2.58
C ARG A 93 -2.42 -1.73 3.08
N GLN A 94 -2.52 -1.56 4.40
CA GLN A 94 -3.37 -0.53 4.98
C GLN A 94 -2.75 0.86 4.84
N SER A 95 -1.42 1.02 4.93
CA SER A 95 -0.78 2.30 4.64
C SER A 95 -0.94 2.69 3.17
N GLU A 96 -0.83 1.74 2.24
CA GLU A 96 -1.15 1.99 0.82
C GLU A 96 -2.63 2.34 0.61
N ALA A 97 -3.54 1.65 1.29
CA ALA A 97 -4.98 1.93 1.19
C ALA A 97 -5.46 3.15 1.99
N MET A 98 -4.61 3.72 2.86
CA MET A 98 -4.85 4.95 3.63
C MET A 98 -4.16 6.18 3.04
N GLU A 99 -3.39 6.05 1.96
CA GLU A 99 -3.04 7.21 1.14
C GLU A 99 -4.34 7.76 0.57
N GLU A 100 -4.84 8.83 1.20
CA GLU A 100 -6.04 9.49 0.72
C GLU A 100 -5.76 10.03 -0.69
N PRO A 101 -6.70 9.88 -1.63
CA PRO A 101 -6.50 10.38 -2.96
C PRO A 101 -6.22 11.89 -2.88
N PRO A 102 -5.25 12.40 -3.65
CA PRO A 102 -4.82 13.78 -3.53
C PRO A 102 -6.03 14.70 -3.63
N SER A 103 -6.08 15.67 -2.72
CA SER A 103 -7.22 16.57 -2.62
C SER A 103 -7.42 17.31 -3.94
N ARG A 104 -8.64 17.82 -4.18
CA ARG A 104 -8.92 18.63 -5.38
C ARG A 104 -7.90 19.77 -5.54
N PHE A 105 -7.47 20.35 -4.43
CA PHE A 105 -6.47 21.43 -4.42
C PHE A 105 -5.08 20.93 -4.79
N GLU A 106 -4.63 19.80 -4.24
CA GLU A 106 -3.33 19.21 -4.59
C GLU A 106 -3.24 18.84 -6.07
N ARG A 107 -4.30 18.26 -6.64
CA ARG A 107 -4.34 18.00 -8.09
C ARG A 107 -4.26 19.27 -8.93
N ILE A 108 -4.82 20.37 -8.43
CA ILE A 108 -4.71 21.68 -9.09
C ILE A 108 -3.29 22.22 -8.93
N LEU A 109 -2.71 22.16 -7.74
CA LEU A 109 -1.33 22.58 -7.49
C LEU A 109 -0.33 21.81 -8.33
N ASP A 110 -0.46 20.49 -8.47
CA ASP A 110 0.40 19.67 -9.32
C ASP A 110 0.33 20.11 -10.78
N ARG A 111 -0.87 20.38 -11.28
CA ARG A 111 -1.07 20.90 -12.64
C ARG A 111 -0.45 22.29 -12.79
N LEU A 112 -0.59 23.16 -11.79
CA LEU A 112 0.00 24.50 -11.81
C LEU A 112 1.52 24.47 -11.73
N MET A 113 2.10 23.61 -10.88
CA MET A 113 3.55 23.40 -10.78
C MET A 113 4.09 22.90 -12.13
N PHE A 114 3.44 21.90 -12.73
CA PHE A 114 3.82 21.38 -14.04
C PHE A 114 3.72 22.45 -15.13
N LEU A 115 2.60 23.20 -15.18
CA LEU A 115 2.41 24.27 -16.15
C LEU A 115 3.48 25.36 -15.97
N SER A 116 3.83 25.72 -14.73
CA SER A 116 4.87 26.71 -14.45
C SER A 116 6.25 26.25 -14.91
N LEU A 117 6.61 24.98 -14.67
CA LEU A 117 7.85 24.39 -15.15
C LEU A 117 7.89 24.31 -16.67
N LEU A 118 6.75 24.01 -17.30
CA LEU A 118 6.63 23.99 -18.76
C LEU A 118 6.85 25.39 -19.34
N VAL A 119 6.23 26.41 -18.75
CA VAL A 119 6.40 27.82 -19.19
C VAL A 119 7.84 28.27 -19.01
N VAL A 120 8.47 27.98 -17.87
CA VAL A 120 9.89 28.31 -17.62
C VAL A 120 10.81 27.57 -18.60
N GLY A 121 10.56 26.27 -18.82
CA GLY A 121 11.31 25.46 -19.79
C GLY A 121 11.15 25.98 -21.21
N MET A 122 9.95 26.40 -21.60
CA MET A 122 9.67 26.98 -22.91
C MET A 122 10.35 28.33 -23.07
N PHE A 123 10.34 29.19 -22.04
CA PHE A 123 11.08 30.46 -22.05
C PHE A 123 12.59 30.23 -22.19
N ALA A 124 13.15 29.28 -21.44
CA ALA A 124 14.56 28.92 -21.54
C ALA A 124 14.91 28.36 -22.92
N LEU A 125 14.01 27.58 -23.53
CA LEU A 125 14.19 27.04 -24.88
C LEU A 125 14.11 28.14 -25.94
N VAL A 126 13.13 29.04 -25.86
CA VAL A 126 13.00 30.18 -26.78
C VAL A 126 14.20 31.12 -26.66
N PHE A 127 14.62 31.44 -25.43
CA PHE A 127 15.80 32.26 -25.18
C PHE A 127 17.10 31.56 -25.63
N GLY A 128 17.20 30.25 -25.44
CA GLY A 128 18.33 29.46 -25.95
C GLY A 128 18.39 29.45 -27.48
N ILE A 129 17.24 29.29 -28.14
CA ILE A 129 17.15 29.31 -29.61
C ILE A 129 17.39 30.71 -30.18
N SER A 130 16.88 31.78 -29.55
CA SER A 130 17.18 33.14 -29.99
C SER A 130 18.68 33.43 -29.90
N ARG A 131 19.35 32.94 -28.85
CA ARG A 131 20.79 33.08 -28.69
C ARG A 131 21.59 32.29 -29.74
N LEU A 132 21.10 31.12 -30.17
CA LEU A 132 21.70 30.34 -31.26
C LEU A 132 21.62 31.04 -32.62
N TRP A 133 20.66 31.94 -32.82
CA TRP A 133 20.54 32.76 -34.02
C TRP A 133 21.41 34.02 -33.98
N GLU A 134 21.68 34.55 -32.79
CA GLU A 134 22.60 35.68 -32.58
C GLU A 134 24.07 35.26 -32.65
N GLU A 135 24.42 34.10 -32.08
CA GLU A 135 25.77 33.51 -32.15
C GLU A 135 25.71 32.08 -32.69
N PRO A 136 25.80 31.88 -34.03
CA PRO A 136 25.75 30.56 -34.61
C PRO A 136 26.98 29.74 -34.20
N ILE A 137 26.75 28.62 -33.51
CA ILE A 137 27.81 27.67 -33.17
C ILE A 137 28.33 27.04 -34.46
N GLU A 138 29.63 27.21 -34.75
CA GLU A 138 30.27 26.64 -35.94
C GLU A 138 30.02 25.13 -36.05
N GLY A 139 29.49 24.68 -37.19
CA GLY A 139 29.30 23.26 -37.50
C GLY A 139 27.96 22.64 -37.06
N VAL A 140 27.04 23.39 -36.45
CA VAL A 140 25.72 22.86 -36.04
C VAL A 140 24.60 23.43 -36.91
N ASN A 141 23.82 22.56 -37.57
CA ASN A 141 22.68 22.98 -38.38
C ASN A 141 21.52 23.46 -37.47
N PRO A 142 21.03 24.70 -37.61
CA PRO A 142 19.96 25.25 -36.76
C PRO A 142 18.64 24.47 -36.84
N LEU A 143 18.39 23.74 -37.94
CA LEU A 143 17.22 22.84 -38.06
C LEU A 143 17.23 21.71 -37.02
N ASN A 144 18.41 21.24 -36.61
CA ASN A 144 18.53 20.16 -35.63
C ASN A 144 18.03 20.59 -34.25
N GLY A 145 18.22 21.87 -33.89
CA GLY A 145 17.70 22.42 -32.63
C GLY A 145 16.18 22.49 -32.60
N ILE A 146 15.55 22.87 -33.73
CA ILE A 146 14.09 22.89 -33.88
C ILE A 146 13.52 21.49 -33.78
N VAL A 147 14.12 20.52 -34.49
CA VAL A 147 13.69 19.11 -34.44
C VAL A 147 13.85 18.55 -33.02
N LEU A 148 14.97 18.82 -32.34
CA LEU A 148 15.20 18.37 -30.98
C LEU A 148 14.17 18.96 -30.01
N GLY A 149 13.84 20.25 -30.15
CA GLY A 149 12.81 20.92 -29.36
C GLY A 149 11.43 20.27 -29.53
N LEU A 150 11.01 20.04 -30.78
CA LEU A 150 9.73 19.38 -31.09
C LEU A 150 9.64 17.95 -30.54
N VAL A 151 10.74 17.19 -30.61
CA VAL A 151 10.83 15.85 -30.04
C VAL A 151 10.72 15.90 -28.51
N LEU A 152 11.44 16.82 -27.85
CA LEU A 152 11.40 16.97 -26.40
C LEU A 152 10.00 17.36 -25.91
N THR A 153 9.35 18.31 -26.58
CA THR A 153 7.98 18.71 -26.23
C THR A 153 6.98 17.57 -26.44
N SER A 154 7.15 16.78 -27.51
CA SER A 154 6.29 15.62 -27.77
C SER A 154 6.46 14.54 -26.69
N LEU A 155 7.68 14.30 -26.22
CA LEU A 155 7.96 13.36 -25.13
C LEU A 155 7.40 13.84 -23.79
N LEU A 156 7.49 15.14 -23.50
CA LEU A 156 6.90 15.72 -22.29
C LEU A 156 5.37 15.59 -22.28
N VAL A 157 4.71 15.87 -23.41
CA VAL A 157 3.26 15.72 -23.56
C VAL A 157 2.85 14.24 -23.42
N ALA A 158 3.56 13.32 -24.07
CA ALA A 158 3.28 11.89 -23.96
C ALA A 158 3.49 11.36 -22.54
N GLY A 159 4.55 11.81 -21.86
CA GLY A 159 4.83 11.50 -20.46
C GLY A 159 3.71 11.99 -19.53
N TRP A 160 3.23 13.22 -19.74
CA TRP A 160 2.14 13.81 -18.97
C TRP A 160 0.82 13.04 -19.16
N ILE A 161 0.46 12.68 -20.40
CA ILE A 161 -0.76 11.89 -20.69
C ILE A 161 -0.70 10.53 -19.98
N LYS A 162 0.45 9.85 -20.03
CA LYS A 162 0.64 8.55 -19.37
C LYS A 162 0.56 8.69 -17.85
N TRP A 163 1.16 9.73 -17.28
CA TRP A 163 1.12 10.02 -15.84
C TRP A 163 -0.32 10.29 -15.36
N ASN A 164 -1.07 11.14 -16.06
CA ASN A 164 -2.43 11.49 -15.67
C ASN A 164 -3.41 10.28 -15.73
N LYS A 165 -3.15 9.30 -16.60
CA LYS A 165 -3.91 8.04 -16.66
C LYS A 165 -3.59 7.06 -15.52
N LEU A 166 -2.41 7.17 -14.91
CA LEU A 166 -2.02 6.34 -13.77
C LEU A 166 -2.53 6.90 -12.43
N SER A 167 -2.94 8.18 -12.42
CA SER A 167 -3.46 8.87 -11.24
C SER A 167 -4.99 8.88 -11.12
N GLU A 168 -5.71 8.30 -12.09
CA GLU A 168 -7.16 8.04 -12.05
C GLU A 168 -7.42 6.56 -11.69
#